data_AF-A0A0J6FR57-F1
#
_entry.id   AF-A0A0J6FR57-F1
#
_cell.length_a   1.000
_cell.length_b   1.000
_cell.length_c   1.000
_cell.angle_alpha   90.00
_cell.angle_beta   90.00
_cell.angle_gamma   90.00
#
_symmetry.space_group_name_H-M   'P 1'
#
loop_
_entity.id
_entity.type
_entity.pdbx_description
1 polymer ?
#
loop_
_entity_poly.entity_id
_entity_poly.type
_entity_poly.pdbx_seq_one_letter_code
_entity_poly.pdbx_strand_id
1 'polypeptide(L)'
;MERGTPSAADLAEAAETPAAAVAPAIAPAAATTTPPALTPAQLRARQTAWEALPAAAQARLRQVATAFAGLPIEQQHTLHAQFAEMDALERHGWLLGPELGAEFWALQPLLGYVPEAQRQALLGLLRSLPADQREHLALLSQRTPPQDRAALRRDLLAQGADSRGAWLKQRAAR
;
A
#
# COMPACT_ATOMS: atom_id res chain seq x y z
N MET A 1 69.87 -23.08 -26.90
CA MET A 1 70.70 -21.94 -26.49
C MET A 1 70.89 -21.06 -27.72
N GLU A 2 69.94 -20.18 -28.02
CA GLU A 2 70.14 -19.11 -28.99
C GLU A 2 69.70 -17.80 -28.31
N ARG A 3 70.61 -16.83 -28.25
CA ARG A 3 70.36 -15.47 -27.78
C ARG A 3 70.28 -14.57 -29.01
N GLY A 4 69.28 -13.69 -29.05
CA GLY A 4 69.15 -12.59 -30.00
C GLY A 4 68.23 -11.51 -29.46
N THR A 5 68.82 -10.48 -28.87
CA THR A 5 68.28 -9.17 -28.42
C THR A 5 68.19 -8.17 -29.59
N PRO A 6 67.74 -6.90 -29.46
CA PRO A 6 66.73 -6.24 -28.59
C PRO A 6 65.84 -5.18 -29.33
N SER A 7 64.93 -4.51 -28.58
CA SER A 7 64.47 -3.08 -28.64
C SER A 7 64.01 -2.42 -29.97
N ALA A 8 63.21 -1.36 -29.99
CA ALA A 8 62.37 -0.60 -29.05
C ALA A 8 61.52 0.34 -29.92
N ALA A 9 60.33 0.72 -29.44
CA ALA A 9 59.41 1.69 -30.05
C ALA A 9 58.60 1.18 -31.25
N ASP A 10 57.40 0.70 -30.94
CA ASP A 10 56.13 1.17 -31.52
C ASP A 10 55.07 0.22 -30.94
N LEU A 11 54.12 0.56 -30.09
CA LEU A 11 53.48 1.80 -29.67
C LEU A 11 52.91 1.43 -28.29
N ALA A 12 53.21 2.18 -27.23
CA ALA A 12 52.27 3.16 -26.70
C ALA A 12 50.89 2.57 -26.37
N GLU A 13 50.54 2.68 -25.07
CA GLU A 13 49.16 2.62 -24.57
C GLU A 13 48.43 1.29 -24.76
N ALA A 14 47.76 0.69 -23.79
CA ALA A 14 47.45 1.00 -22.41
C ALA A 14 47.00 -0.35 -21.81
N ALA A 15 47.01 -0.43 -20.49
CA ALA A 15 46.08 -1.22 -19.65
C ALA A 15 45.36 -2.41 -20.32
N GLU A 16 45.45 -3.65 -19.86
CA GLU A 16 45.41 -4.04 -18.46
C GLU A 16 45.69 -5.55 -18.36
N THR A 17 46.49 -5.89 -17.38
CA THR A 17 46.75 -7.25 -16.88
C THR A 17 45.60 -7.66 -15.91
N PRO A 18 45.62 -8.80 -15.21
CA PRO A 18 44.75 -9.95 -15.49
C PRO A 18 43.91 -10.38 -14.26
N ALA A 19 43.37 -11.60 -14.35
CA ALA A 19 43.21 -12.57 -13.26
C ALA A 19 42.03 -12.44 -12.26
N ALA A 20 41.14 -13.43 -12.41
CA ALA A 20 40.62 -14.31 -11.38
C ALA A 20 40.28 -13.72 -10.00
N ALA A 21 38.98 -13.65 -9.71
CA ALA A 21 38.47 -13.65 -8.34
C ALA A 21 37.37 -14.72 -8.19
N VAL A 22 37.60 -15.55 -7.18
CA VAL A 22 36.79 -16.65 -6.67
C VAL A 22 35.36 -16.21 -6.40
N ALA A 23 34.38 -16.97 -6.90
CA ALA A 23 32.97 -16.76 -6.58
C ALA A 23 32.66 -17.23 -5.15
N PRO A 24 32.10 -16.38 -4.26
CA PRO A 24 31.54 -16.87 -3.01
C PRO A 24 30.15 -17.45 -3.28
N ALA A 25 29.97 -18.74 -2.95
CA ALA A 25 28.67 -19.36 -2.81
C ALA A 25 27.96 -18.72 -1.61
N ILE A 26 26.92 -17.92 -1.90
CA ILE A 26 26.07 -17.32 -0.87
C ILE A 26 25.04 -18.39 -0.48
N ALA A 27 25.24 -19.03 0.68
CA ALA A 27 24.18 -19.79 1.33
C ALA A 27 23.03 -18.84 1.71
N PRO A 28 21.75 -19.22 1.55
CA PRO A 28 20.67 -18.38 2.03
C PRO A 28 20.71 -18.41 3.56
N ALA A 29 21.21 -17.33 4.16
CA ALA A 29 20.99 -17.05 5.56
C ALA A 29 19.46 -17.01 5.75
N ALA A 30 18.96 -17.87 6.64
CA ALA A 30 17.60 -17.78 7.13
C ALA A 30 17.42 -16.36 7.68
N ALA A 31 16.76 -15.51 6.91
CA ALA A 31 16.47 -14.16 7.30
C ALA A 31 15.54 -14.25 8.50
N THR A 32 16.07 -14.00 9.69
CA THR A 32 15.27 -13.61 10.84
C THR A 32 14.54 -12.35 10.41
N THR A 33 13.33 -12.48 9.89
CA THR A 33 12.48 -11.34 9.48
C THR A 33 12.02 -10.64 10.75
N THR A 34 12.93 -9.89 11.37
CA THR A 34 12.57 -8.82 12.27
C THR A 34 11.93 -7.75 11.38
N PRO A 35 10.64 -7.41 11.56
CA PRO A 35 10.02 -6.39 10.74
C PRO A 35 10.82 -5.08 10.88
N PRO A 36 11.06 -4.34 9.77
CA PRO A 36 11.81 -3.10 9.84
C PRO A 36 11.14 -2.14 10.81
N ALA A 37 11.95 -1.48 11.65
CA ALA A 37 11.47 -0.50 12.61
C ALA A 37 10.71 0.63 11.87
N LEU A 38 9.53 0.98 12.38
CA LEU A 38 8.71 2.03 11.79
C LEU A 38 9.37 3.39 11.98
N THR A 39 9.33 4.22 10.95
CA THR A 39 9.77 5.61 11.07
C THR A 39 8.79 6.42 11.95
N PRO A 40 9.25 7.52 12.57
CA PRO A 40 8.36 8.41 13.34
C PRO A 40 7.17 8.96 12.53
N ALA A 41 7.33 9.11 11.21
CA ALA A 41 6.24 9.51 10.32
C ALA A 41 5.19 8.41 10.16
N GLN A 42 5.61 7.16 10.00
CA GLN A 42 4.71 6.01 9.91
C GLN A 42 3.95 5.76 11.21
N LEU A 43 4.61 5.93 12.37
CA LEU A 43 3.96 5.83 13.68
C LEU A 43 2.85 6.89 13.84
N ARG A 44 3.14 8.15 13.51
CA ARG A 44 2.14 9.23 13.53
C ARG A 44 0.97 8.94 12.60
N ALA A 45 1.24 8.50 11.37
CA ALA A 45 0.18 8.17 10.40
C ALA A 45 -0.72 7.03 10.92
N ARG A 46 -0.15 6.00 11.53
CA ARG A 46 -0.90 4.89 12.16
C ARG A 46 -1.73 5.36 13.35
N GLN A 47 -1.17 6.23 14.20
CA GLN A 47 -1.88 6.81 15.34
C GLN A 47 -3.08 7.64 14.88
N THR A 48 -2.88 8.55 13.92
CA THR A 48 -3.97 9.37 13.34
C THR A 48 -5.03 8.49 12.68
N ALA A 49 -4.62 7.44 11.96
CA ALA A 49 -5.54 6.49 11.36
C ALA A 49 -6.38 5.76 12.43
N TRP A 50 -5.74 5.29 13.50
CA TRP A 50 -6.39 4.64 14.63
C TRP A 50 -7.43 5.57 15.31
N GLU A 51 -7.05 6.81 15.60
CA GLU A 51 -7.93 7.81 16.20
C GLU A 51 -9.12 8.17 15.31
N ALA A 52 -8.94 8.14 13.99
CA ALA A 52 -10.00 8.40 13.04
C ALA A 52 -11.01 7.24 12.90
N LEU A 53 -10.71 6.04 13.42
CA LEU A 53 -11.64 4.90 13.36
C LEU A 53 -12.77 5.05 14.37
N PRO A 54 -14.01 4.65 14.01
CA PRO A 54 -15.11 4.63 14.97
C PRO A 54 -14.85 3.62 16.09
N ALA A 55 -15.40 3.88 17.28
CA ALA A 55 -15.17 3.05 18.47
C ALA A 55 -15.47 1.55 18.24
N ALA A 56 -16.52 1.24 17.47
CA ALA A 56 -16.86 -0.14 17.11
C ALA A 56 -15.76 -0.81 16.26
N ALA A 57 -15.18 -0.08 15.31
CA ALA A 57 -14.06 -0.61 14.50
C ALA A 57 -12.80 -0.77 15.34
N GLN A 58 -12.49 0.17 16.23
CA GLN A 58 -11.38 0.03 17.18
C GLN A 58 -11.56 -1.21 18.08
N ALA A 59 -12.77 -1.43 18.62
CA ALA A 59 -13.08 -2.60 19.44
C ALA A 59 -12.89 -3.91 18.67
N ARG A 60 -13.40 -3.98 17.43
CA ARG A 60 -13.21 -5.14 16.54
C ARG A 60 -11.73 -5.40 16.24
N LEU A 61 -10.95 -4.36 15.95
CA LEU A 61 -9.51 -4.49 15.73
C LEU A 61 -8.76 -4.99 16.96
N ARG A 62 -9.14 -4.55 18.17
CA ARG A 62 -8.56 -5.08 19.42
C ARG A 62 -8.87 -6.56 19.59
N GLN A 63 -10.11 -6.99 19.31
CA GLN A 63 -10.49 -8.41 19.37
C GLN A 63 -9.68 -9.25 18.40
N VAL A 64 -9.52 -8.79 17.15
CA VAL A 64 -8.69 -9.47 16.14
C VAL A 64 -7.22 -9.51 16.57
N ALA A 65 -6.69 -8.43 17.16
CA ALA A 65 -5.32 -8.42 17.68
C ALA A 65 -5.11 -9.44 18.80
N THR A 66 -6.09 -9.60 19.71
CA THR A 66 -6.06 -10.65 20.74
C THR A 66 -6.12 -12.04 20.13
N ALA A 67 -7.00 -12.27 19.15
CA ALA A 67 -7.09 -13.55 18.46
C ALA A 67 -5.79 -13.88 17.71
N PHE A 68 -5.18 -12.90 17.05
CA PHE A 68 -3.90 -13.01 16.36
C PHE A 68 -2.76 -13.37 17.33
N ALA A 69 -2.69 -12.70 18.48
CA ALA A 69 -1.68 -12.99 19.51
C ALA A 69 -1.81 -14.40 20.11
N GLY A 70 -3.00 -15.00 20.03
CA GLY A 70 -3.25 -16.39 20.41
C GLY A 70 -2.90 -17.43 19.35
N LEU A 71 -2.57 -17.03 18.11
CA LEU A 71 -2.16 -17.96 17.06
C LEU A 71 -0.76 -18.53 17.34
N PRO A 72 -0.43 -19.73 16.82
CA PRO A 72 0.94 -20.23 16.82
C PRO A 72 1.91 -19.23 16.17
N ILE A 73 3.11 -19.10 16.74
CA ILE A 73 4.14 -18.15 16.28
C ILE A 73 4.42 -18.30 14.78
N GLU A 74 4.50 -19.51 14.26
CA GLU A 74 4.65 -19.78 12.81
C GLU A 74 3.54 -19.15 11.96
N GLN A 75 2.28 -19.24 12.42
CA GLN A 75 1.15 -18.62 11.73
C GLN A 75 1.21 -17.09 11.82
N GLN A 76 1.64 -16.54 12.96
CA GLN A 76 1.85 -15.09 13.11
C GLN A 76 2.93 -14.60 12.13
N HIS A 77 4.06 -15.29 12.05
CA HIS A 77 5.14 -14.97 11.10
C HIS A 77 4.67 -15.07 9.66
N THR A 78 3.90 -16.11 9.32
CA THR A 78 3.35 -16.31 7.98
C THR A 78 2.42 -15.17 7.57
N LEU A 79 1.56 -14.70 8.47
CA LEU A 79 0.67 -13.56 8.23
C LEU A 79 1.44 -12.24 8.16
N HIS A 80 2.44 -12.04 9.02
CA HIS A 80 3.32 -10.87 8.96
C HIS A 80 4.11 -10.80 7.65
N ALA A 81 4.63 -11.93 7.18
CA ALA A 81 5.35 -12.02 5.92
C ALA A 81 4.40 -11.69 4.75
N GLN A 82 3.22 -12.33 4.69
CA GLN A 82 2.21 -12.02 3.68
C GLN A 82 1.86 -10.52 3.66
N PHE A 83 1.67 -9.90 4.83
CA PHE A 83 1.42 -8.47 4.90
C PHE A 83 2.62 -7.64 4.45
N ALA A 84 3.85 -8.07 4.73
CA ALA A 84 5.06 -7.35 4.31
C ALA A 84 5.29 -7.40 2.80
N GLU A 85 4.88 -8.49 2.13
CA GLU A 85 4.92 -8.66 0.67
C GLU A 85 3.89 -7.78 -0.06
N MET A 86 2.87 -7.27 0.65
CA MET A 86 1.88 -6.37 0.05
C MET A 86 2.50 -5.03 -0.35
N ASP A 87 2.01 -4.48 -1.47
CA ASP A 87 2.45 -3.18 -1.96
C ASP A 87 2.27 -2.08 -0.90
N ALA A 88 3.16 -1.09 -0.90
CA ALA A 88 3.11 0.00 0.07
C ALA A 88 1.79 0.78 0.01
N LEU A 89 1.21 0.94 -1.17
CA LEU A 89 -0.08 1.59 -1.37
C LEU A 89 -1.21 0.76 -0.78
N GLU A 90 -1.19 -0.55 -0.98
CA GLU A 90 -2.19 -1.47 -0.43
C GLU A 90 -2.13 -1.51 1.11
N ARG A 91 -0.93 -1.62 1.69
CA ARG A 91 -0.72 -1.51 3.14
C ARG A 91 -1.19 -0.17 3.69
N HIS A 92 -1.05 0.92 2.93
CA HIS A 92 -1.58 2.22 3.32
C HIS A 92 -3.11 2.24 3.30
N GLY A 93 -3.74 1.55 2.35
CA GLY A 93 -5.19 1.37 2.29
C GLY A 93 -5.78 0.72 3.54
N TRP A 94 -5.07 -0.25 4.12
CA TRP A 94 -5.48 -0.91 5.37
C TRP A 94 -5.53 0.03 6.59
N LEU A 95 -4.85 1.18 6.55
CA LEU A 95 -4.96 2.20 7.60
C LEU A 95 -6.36 2.83 7.66
N LEU A 96 -7.15 2.74 6.59
CA LEU A 96 -8.52 3.27 6.57
C LEU A 96 -9.49 2.45 7.44
N GLY A 97 -9.07 1.27 7.86
CA GLY A 97 -9.85 0.28 8.59
C GLY A 97 -10.11 -0.98 7.74
N PRO A 98 -10.58 -2.07 8.35
CA PRO A 98 -10.71 -3.36 7.67
C PRO A 98 -11.74 -3.35 6.52
N GLU A 99 -12.84 -2.62 6.68
CA GLU A 99 -13.90 -2.50 5.67
C GLU A 99 -13.40 -1.76 4.41
N LEU A 100 -12.83 -0.57 4.59
CA LEU A 100 -12.33 0.25 3.47
C LEU A 100 -11.00 -0.25 2.92
N GLY A 101 -10.20 -0.94 3.73
CA GLY A 101 -8.93 -1.54 3.32
C GLY A 101 -9.12 -2.67 2.32
N ALA A 102 -10.10 -3.54 2.55
CA ALA A 102 -10.42 -4.63 1.61
C ALA A 102 -10.90 -4.11 0.24
N GLU A 103 -11.64 -2.99 0.25
CA GLU A 103 -12.18 -2.35 -0.96
C GLU A 103 -11.24 -1.27 -1.53
N PHE A 104 -10.03 -1.12 -0.96
CA PHE A 104 -9.17 0.03 -1.21
C PHE A 104 -8.78 0.16 -2.68
N TRP A 105 -8.40 -0.93 -3.35
CA TRP A 105 -8.00 -0.88 -4.76
C TRP A 105 -9.10 -0.33 -5.67
N ALA A 106 -10.36 -0.66 -5.40
CA ALA A 106 -11.48 -0.17 -6.20
C ALA A 106 -11.84 1.29 -5.86
N LEU A 107 -11.59 1.72 -4.63
CA LEU A 107 -11.82 3.09 -4.16
C LEU A 107 -10.61 4.02 -4.38
N GLN A 108 -9.42 3.48 -4.66
CA GLN A 108 -8.16 4.20 -4.85
C GLN A 108 -8.28 5.35 -5.87
N PRO A 109 -8.96 5.18 -7.02
CA PRO A 109 -9.10 6.27 -7.98
C PRO A 109 -9.72 7.54 -7.39
N LEU A 110 -10.69 7.40 -6.48
CA LEU A 110 -11.33 8.52 -5.78
C LEU A 110 -10.49 9.07 -4.62
N LEU A 111 -9.71 8.20 -3.97
CA LEU A 111 -8.90 8.56 -2.80
C LEU A 111 -7.51 9.11 -3.15
N GLY A 112 -7.06 8.93 -4.40
CA GLY A 112 -5.70 9.29 -4.81
C GLY A 112 -5.34 10.77 -4.71
N TYR A 113 -6.28 11.69 -4.98
CA TYR A 113 -6.06 13.14 -4.84
C TYR A 113 -7.23 13.83 -4.15
N VAL A 114 -7.28 13.71 -2.83
CA VAL A 114 -8.29 14.35 -1.97
C VAL A 114 -7.65 15.48 -1.17
N PRO A 115 -8.15 16.73 -1.30
CA PRO A 115 -7.70 17.83 -0.44
C PRO A 115 -7.90 17.47 1.03
N GLU A 116 -6.94 17.82 1.90
CA GLU A 116 -6.98 17.45 3.32
C GLU A 116 -8.29 17.88 4.00
N ALA A 117 -8.80 19.07 3.66
CA ALA A 117 -10.07 19.59 4.16
C ALA A 117 -11.29 18.71 3.82
N GLN A 118 -11.27 17.99 2.70
CA GLN A 118 -12.34 17.08 2.29
C GLN A 118 -12.09 15.63 2.75
N ARG A 119 -10.85 15.30 3.11
CA ARG A 119 -10.43 13.91 3.39
C ARG A 119 -11.20 13.31 4.56
N GLN A 120 -11.32 14.04 5.68
CA GLN A 120 -12.06 13.55 6.84
C GLN A 120 -13.55 13.38 6.57
N ALA A 121 -14.17 14.34 5.87
CA ALA A 121 -15.59 14.26 5.50
C ALA A 121 -15.87 13.07 4.56
N LEU A 122 -14.98 12.85 3.56
CA LEU A 122 -15.09 11.72 2.64
C LEU A 122 -14.92 10.38 3.36
N LEU A 123 -13.91 10.25 4.24
CA LEU A 123 -13.71 9.01 5.00
C LEU A 123 -14.87 8.74 5.96
N GLY A 124 -15.41 9.77 6.61
CA GLY A 124 -16.63 9.66 7.43
C GLY A 124 -17.82 9.16 6.61
N LEU A 125 -18.02 9.73 5.42
CA LEU A 125 -19.06 9.31 4.49
C LEU A 125 -18.86 7.86 4.07
N LEU A 126 -17.66 7.47 3.62
CA LEU A 126 -17.36 6.10 3.17
C LEU A 126 -17.62 5.06 4.28
N ARG A 127 -17.34 5.39 5.53
CA ARG A 127 -17.63 4.52 6.68
C ARG A 127 -19.12 4.45 7.02
N SER A 128 -19.88 5.50 6.71
CA SER A 128 -21.34 5.50 6.87
C SER A 128 -22.07 4.73 5.78
N LEU A 129 -21.43 4.49 4.62
CA LEU A 129 -22.04 3.78 3.51
C LEU A 129 -22.16 2.27 3.81
N PRO A 130 -23.34 1.67 3.60
CA PRO A 130 -23.51 0.22 3.56
C PRO A 130 -22.64 -0.42 2.48
N ALA A 131 -22.28 -1.69 2.66
CA ALA A 131 -21.42 -2.43 1.73
C ALA A 131 -21.92 -2.37 0.28
N ASP A 132 -23.22 -2.60 0.04
CA ASP A 132 -23.81 -2.50 -1.31
C ASP A 132 -23.58 -1.13 -1.95
N GLN A 133 -23.68 -0.05 -1.16
CA GLN A 133 -23.47 1.30 -1.69
C GLN A 133 -21.98 1.58 -1.96
N ARG A 134 -21.07 1.01 -1.17
CA ARG A 134 -19.63 1.10 -1.44
C ARG A 134 -19.24 0.34 -2.69
N GLU A 135 -19.87 -0.79 -2.98
CA GLU A 135 -19.67 -1.53 -4.23
C GLU A 135 -20.08 -0.70 -5.47
N HIS A 136 -21.26 -0.07 -5.43
CA HIS A 136 -21.67 0.85 -6.50
C HIS A 136 -20.69 2.03 -6.66
N LEU A 137 -20.18 2.57 -5.54
CA LEU A 137 -19.18 3.64 -5.56
C LEU A 137 -17.83 3.16 -6.14
N ALA A 138 -17.41 1.95 -5.83
CA ALA A 138 -16.21 1.31 -6.37
C ALA A 138 -16.31 1.13 -7.90
N LEU A 139 -17.46 0.72 -8.42
CA LEU A 139 -17.70 0.66 -9.87
C LEU A 139 -17.64 2.05 -10.51
N LEU A 140 -18.27 3.05 -9.88
CA LEU A 140 -18.22 4.44 -10.34
C LEU A 140 -16.80 5.02 -10.33
N SER A 141 -16.04 4.73 -9.27
CA SER A 141 -14.64 5.16 -9.09
C SER A 141 -13.77 4.73 -10.28
N GLN A 142 -13.93 3.49 -10.72
CA GLN A 142 -13.19 2.91 -11.85
C GLN A 142 -13.62 3.48 -13.20
N ARG A 143 -14.92 3.74 -13.39
CA ARG A 143 -15.48 4.29 -14.64
C ARG A 143 -15.28 5.79 -14.79
N THR A 144 -15.03 6.51 -13.68
CA THR A 144 -14.92 7.97 -13.69
C THR A 144 -13.51 8.40 -14.11
N PRO A 145 -13.37 9.14 -15.22
CA PRO A 145 -12.08 9.61 -15.69
C PRO A 145 -11.49 10.63 -14.69
N PRO A 146 -10.15 10.77 -14.62
CA PRO A 146 -9.47 11.53 -13.58
C PRO A 146 -9.98 12.97 -13.43
N GLN A 147 -10.31 13.65 -14.53
CA GLN A 147 -10.84 15.01 -14.54
C GLN A 147 -12.21 15.15 -13.84
N ASP A 148 -13.04 14.11 -13.86
CA ASP A 148 -14.39 14.14 -13.31
C ASP A 148 -14.46 13.67 -11.85
N ARG A 149 -13.37 13.08 -11.33
CA ARG A 149 -13.34 12.54 -9.95
C ARG A 149 -13.54 13.60 -8.89
N ALA A 150 -13.05 14.82 -9.14
CA ALA A 150 -13.29 15.95 -8.23
C ALA A 150 -14.76 16.37 -8.22
N ALA A 151 -15.44 16.35 -9.37
CA ALA A 151 -16.87 16.61 -9.45
C ALA A 151 -17.67 15.50 -8.76
N LEU A 152 -17.34 14.23 -9.03
CA LEU A 152 -18.01 13.08 -8.39
C LEU A 152 -17.93 13.13 -6.86
N ARG A 153 -16.77 13.47 -6.30
CA ARG A 153 -16.60 13.61 -4.85
C ARG A 153 -17.44 14.74 -4.26
N ARG A 154 -17.49 15.89 -4.94
CA ARG A 154 -18.35 17.01 -4.50
C ARG A 154 -19.83 16.64 -4.55
N ASP A 155 -20.27 16.02 -5.64
CA ASP A 155 -21.66 15.56 -5.79
C ASP A 155 -22.02 14.56 -4.68
N LEU A 156 -21.13 13.61 -4.38
CA LEU A 156 -21.31 12.59 -3.34
C LEU A 156 -21.44 13.23 -1.94
N LEU A 157 -20.58 14.19 -1.62
CA LEU A 157 -20.61 14.92 -0.35
C LEU A 157 -21.84 15.84 -0.23
N ALA A 158 -22.37 16.32 -1.34
CA ALA A 158 -23.59 17.14 -1.38
C ALA A 158 -24.88 16.32 -1.23
N GLN A 159 -24.86 15.00 -1.45
CA GLN A 159 -26.03 14.15 -1.24
C GLN A 159 -26.39 14.03 0.24
N GLY A 160 -27.68 14.13 0.56
CA GLY A 160 -28.23 13.76 1.87
C GLY A 160 -28.10 12.26 2.12
N ALA A 161 -28.07 11.84 3.39
CA ALA A 161 -27.90 10.44 3.75
C ALA A 161 -28.99 9.53 3.15
N ASP A 162 -30.24 10.00 3.13
CA ASP A 162 -31.39 9.25 2.65
C ASP A 162 -31.44 9.11 1.11
N SER A 163 -30.95 10.10 0.37
CA SER A 163 -30.97 10.09 -1.11
C SER A 163 -29.73 9.46 -1.74
N ARG A 164 -28.63 9.36 -0.99
CA ARG A 164 -27.31 8.95 -1.51
C ARG A 164 -27.30 7.56 -2.11
N GLY A 165 -27.96 6.59 -1.48
CA GLY A 165 -28.01 5.22 -1.99
C GLY A 165 -28.70 5.12 -3.35
N ALA A 166 -29.83 5.79 -3.51
CA ALA A 166 -30.55 5.86 -4.78
C ALA A 166 -29.73 6.57 -5.86
N TRP A 167 -29.07 7.68 -5.49
CA TRP A 167 -28.18 8.43 -6.38
C TRP A 167 -26.99 7.59 -6.87
N LEU A 168 -26.32 6.86 -5.97
CA LEU A 168 -25.21 5.96 -6.31
C LEU A 168 -25.66 4.86 -7.29
N LYS A 169 -26.79 4.22 -7.00
CA LYS A 169 -27.34 3.16 -7.85
C LYS A 169 -27.69 3.67 -9.24
N GLN A 170 -28.37 4.82 -9.33
CA GLN A 170 -28.75 5.43 -10.62
C GLN A 170 -27.51 5.78 -11.45
N ARG A 171 -26.47 6.32 -10.81
CA ARG A 171 -25.25 6.73 -11.51
C ARG A 171 -24.42 5.52 -11.93
N ALA A 172 -24.36 4.46 -11.12
CA ALA A 172 -23.63 3.23 -11.44
C ALA A 172 -24.28 2.43 -12.59
N ALA A 173 -25.60 2.55 -12.76
CA ALA A 173 -26.35 1.88 -13.84
C ALA A 173 -26.27 2.60 -15.20
N ARG A 174 -25.80 3.85 -15.24
CA ARG A 174 -25.53 4.59 -16.49
C ARG A 174 -24.21 4.12 -17.10
#